data_AF-A0A7C3VWL8-F1
#
_entry.id   AF-A0A7C3VWL8-F1
#
_cell.length_a   1.000
_cell.length_b   1.000
_cell.length_c   1.000
_cell.angle_alpha   90.00
_cell.angle_beta   90.00
_cell.angle_gamma   90.00
#
_symmetry.space_group_name_H-M   'P 1'
#
loop_
_entity.id
_entity.type
_entity.pdbx_description
1 polymer ?
#
loop_
_entity_poly.entity_id
_entity_poly.type
_entity_poly.pdbx_seq_one_letter_code
_entity_poly.pdbx_strand_id
1 'polypeptide(L)'
;MRSVRVVGVAFLGAALVVSGCGRRVDVPPRVTVSSQAQTCMARAMYFESNRSSRDGMVAVGSVVMNRVASSDFPNEVCAVVSQPRQFAPGVMSKAMREGAPRAMAMELAASVLAGERHPQIARARFFHQKDYRFPYRNMHYVVTAGGNAFYEKRRPELVTQPVPLPETEGVTGGFVGVAEEEAPARRPGFLARLFGA
;
A
#
# COMPACT_ATOMS: atom_id res chain seq x y z
N MET A 1 -39.33 80.11 12.47
CA MET A 1 -39.64 79.06 13.46
C MET A 1 -39.18 77.71 12.91
N ARG A 2 -38.69 76.83 13.81
CA ARG A 2 -38.13 75.47 13.63
C ARG A 2 -36.62 75.36 13.39
N SER A 3 -35.95 75.23 14.53
CA SER A 3 -34.62 74.66 14.76
C SER A 3 -34.54 73.20 14.32
N VAL A 4 -33.41 72.76 13.78
CA VAL A 4 -33.02 71.33 13.77
C VAL A 4 -31.56 71.26 14.25
N ARG A 5 -31.38 70.53 15.35
CA ARG A 5 -30.11 70.34 16.06
C ARG A 5 -29.33 69.21 15.39
N VAL A 6 -28.07 69.44 15.06
CA VAL A 6 -27.14 68.38 14.62
C VAL A 6 -26.66 67.64 15.87
N VAL A 7 -27.14 66.42 16.07
CA VAL A 7 -26.66 65.52 17.12
C VAL A 7 -25.47 64.74 16.56
N GLY A 8 -24.28 65.01 17.09
CA GLY A 8 -23.06 64.26 16.78
C GLY A 8 -23.14 62.84 17.33
N VAL A 9 -22.92 61.85 16.47
CA VAL A 9 -22.78 60.45 16.87
C VAL A 9 -21.30 60.17 17.12
N ALA A 10 -20.94 60.10 18.39
CA ALA A 10 -19.62 59.62 18.82
C ALA A 10 -19.59 58.09 18.63
N PHE A 11 -18.78 57.61 17.69
CA PHE A 11 -18.48 56.18 17.55
C PHE A 11 -17.51 55.76 18.65
N LEU A 12 -18.02 55.14 19.71
CA LEU A 12 -17.21 54.35 20.65
C LEU A 12 -16.75 53.08 19.93
N GLY A 13 -15.48 53.03 19.52
CA GLY A 13 -14.82 51.80 19.12
C GLY A 13 -14.53 50.93 20.34
N ALA A 14 -15.32 49.89 20.56
CA ALA A 14 -15.04 48.86 21.56
C ALA A 14 -14.05 47.83 20.98
N ALA A 15 -12.78 47.93 21.36
CA ALA A 15 -11.78 46.92 21.05
C ALA A 15 -11.93 45.73 22.03
N LEU A 16 -12.56 44.65 21.58
CA LEU A 16 -12.62 43.39 22.33
C LEU A 16 -11.29 42.64 22.15
N VAL A 17 -10.40 42.73 23.12
CA VAL A 17 -9.18 41.92 23.18
C VAL A 17 -9.56 40.54 23.72
N VAL A 18 -9.76 39.57 22.83
CA VAL A 18 -9.94 38.17 23.22
C VAL A 18 -8.58 37.60 23.58
N SER A 19 -8.22 37.64 24.87
CA SER A 19 -7.08 36.88 25.41
C SER A 19 -7.48 35.40 25.50
N GLY A 20 -7.18 34.65 24.45
CA GLY A 20 -7.31 33.19 24.45
C GLY A 20 -6.14 32.53 25.19
N CYS A 21 -6.39 31.93 26.35
CA CYS A 21 -5.45 31.01 26.97
C CYS A 21 -5.44 29.68 26.19
N GLY A 22 -4.73 29.64 25.07
CA GLY A 22 -4.46 28.41 24.33
C GLY A 22 -3.53 27.51 25.15
N ARG A 23 -4.09 26.51 25.84
CA ARG A 23 -3.29 25.39 26.36
C ARG A 23 -2.72 24.65 25.16
N ARG A 24 -1.39 24.66 25.02
CA ARG A 24 -0.69 23.74 24.11
C ARG A 24 -0.95 22.34 24.63
N VAL A 25 -1.79 21.58 23.94
CA VAL A 25 -1.88 20.14 24.12
C VAL A 25 -0.62 19.59 23.48
N ASP A 26 0.35 19.20 24.30
CA ASP A 26 1.49 18.41 23.85
C ASP A 26 0.93 17.06 23.37
N VAL A 27 0.64 16.98 22.07
CA VAL A 27 0.31 15.71 21.42
C VAL A 27 1.62 14.95 21.33
N PRO A 28 1.80 13.84 22.07
CA PRO A 28 3.02 13.05 21.95
C PRO A 28 3.18 12.58 20.50
N PRO A 29 4.42 12.40 20.00
CA PRO A 29 4.62 11.84 18.68
C PRO A 29 3.82 10.53 18.56
N ARG A 30 2.97 10.42 17.54
CA ARG A 30 2.20 9.19 17.30
C ARG A 30 3.20 8.07 17.02
N VAL A 31 3.51 7.28 18.04
CA VAL A 31 4.03 5.93 17.85
C VAL A 31 2.86 5.15 17.27
N THR A 32 2.82 5.02 15.95
CA THR A 32 1.86 4.13 15.29
C THR A 32 2.26 2.70 15.63
N VAL A 33 1.69 2.17 16.72
CA VAL A 33 1.82 0.75 17.04
C VAL A 33 1.08 -0.01 15.96
N SER A 34 1.81 -0.71 15.09
CA SER A 34 1.20 -1.58 14.10
C SER A 34 0.50 -2.74 14.79
N SER A 35 -0.68 -3.13 14.29
CA SER A 35 -1.37 -4.30 14.83
C SER A 35 -0.57 -5.59 14.57
N GLN A 36 -0.84 -6.64 15.34
CA GLN A 36 -0.24 -7.96 15.09
C GLN A 36 -0.59 -8.46 13.68
N ALA A 37 -1.84 -8.29 13.25
CA ALA A 37 -2.30 -8.62 11.90
C ALA A 37 -1.52 -7.86 10.81
N GLN A 38 -1.30 -6.55 10.99
CA GLN A 38 -0.50 -5.75 10.05
C GLN A 38 0.93 -6.27 9.96
N THR A 39 1.53 -6.63 11.09
CA THR A 39 2.88 -7.18 11.12
C THR A 39 2.96 -8.52 10.39
N CYS A 40 2.02 -9.44 10.63
CA CYS A 40 1.96 -10.73 9.93
C CYS A 40 1.76 -10.53 8.41
N MET A 41 0.83 -9.65 8.03
CA MET A 41 0.54 -9.32 6.64
C MET A 41 1.78 -8.75 5.93
N ALA A 42 2.43 -7.75 6.53
CA ALA A 42 3.63 -7.12 5.98
C ALA A 42 4.76 -8.13 5.78
N ARG A 43 4.93 -9.06 6.72
CA ARG A 43 5.95 -10.11 6.62
C ARG A 43 5.68 -11.06 5.45
N ALA A 44 4.43 -11.48 5.25
CA ALA A 44 4.06 -12.27 4.07
C ALA A 44 4.38 -11.49 2.79
N MET A 45 3.93 -10.25 2.67
CA MET A 45 4.18 -9.41 1.48
C MET A 45 5.68 -9.24 1.21
N TYR A 46 6.47 -8.96 2.25
CA TYR A 46 7.92 -8.73 2.17
C TYR A 46 8.74 -9.97 1.76
N PHE A 47 8.34 -11.16 2.22
CA PHE A 47 9.09 -12.40 1.97
C PHE A 47 8.61 -13.18 0.75
N GLU A 48 7.36 -13.00 0.31
CA GLU A 48 6.80 -13.74 -0.82
C GLU A 48 6.91 -13.02 -2.17
N SER A 49 7.11 -11.71 -2.19
CA SER A 49 7.09 -10.93 -3.42
C SER A 49 8.42 -10.24 -3.71
N ASN A 50 8.61 -9.80 -4.96
CA ASN A 50 9.65 -8.82 -5.25
C ASN A 50 9.41 -7.55 -4.43
N ARG A 51 10.41 -7.19 -3.62
CA ARG A 51 10.36 -6.11 -2.63
C ARG A 51 10.26 -4.71 -3.21
N SER A 52 10.44 -4.54 -4.52
CA SER A 52 10.19 -3.29 -5.24
C SER A 52 8.85 -3.27 -5.98
N SER A 53 8.08 -4.36 -5.97
CA SER A 53 6.81 -4.48 -6.69
C SER A 53 5.63 -4.24 -5.76
N ARG A 54 4.94 -3.12 -5.98
CA ARG A 54 3.70 -2.79 -5.28
C ARG A 54 2.62 -3.82 -5.60
N ASP A 55 2.45 -4.16 -6.88
CA ASP A 55 1.45 -5.12 -7.35
C ASP A 55 1.68 -6.51 -6.77
N GLY A 56 2.94 -6.96 -6.73
CA GLY A 56 3.33 -8.21 -6.09
C GLY A 56 2.98 -8.26 -4.61
N MET A 57 3.34 -7.21 -3.86
CA MET A 57 2.99 -7.12 -2.45
C MET A 57 1.47 -7.15 -2.25
N VAL A 58 0.72 -6.30 -2.95
CA VAL A 58 -0.75 -6.23 -2.82
C VAL A 58 -1.41 -7.53 -3.28
N ALA A 59 -0.88 -8.22 -4.29
CA ALA A 59 -1.37 -9.53 -4.74
C ALA A 59 -1.18 -10.62 -3.67
N VAL A 60 -0.01 -10.68 -3.02
CA VAL A 60 0.22 -11.59 -1.88
C VAL A 60 -0.73 -11.27 -0.74
N GLY A 61 -0.87 -9.99 -0.37
CA GLY A 61 -1.80 -9.57 0.68
C GLY A 61 -3.25 -9.92 0.34
N SER A 62 -3.64 -9.79 -0.93
CA SER A 62 -4.96 -10.19 -1.42
C SER A 62 -5.19 -11.69 -1.31
N VAL A 63 -4.19 -12.54 -1.59
CA VAL A 63 -4.27 -13.99 -1.37
C VAL A 63 -4.48 -14.31 0.11
N VAL A 64 -3.75 -13.65 1.02
CA VAL A 64 -3.93 -13.83 2.47
C VAL A 64 -5.38 -13.52 2.85
N MET A 65 -5.93 -12.40 2.37
CA MET A 65 -7.32 -12.03 2.66
C MET A 65 -8.34 -12.97 1.99
N ASN A 66 -8.07 -13.49 0.80
CA ASN A 66 -8.90 -14.52 0.16
C ASN A 66 -8.90 -15.84 0.94
N ARG A 67 -7.79 -16.19 1.61
CA ARG A 67 -7.72 -17.33 2.52
C ARG A 67 -8.52 -17.06 3.79
N VAL A 68 -8.33 -15.92 4.43
CA VAL A 68 -9.09 -15.52 5.63
C VAL A 68 -10.61 -15.59 5.39
N ALA A 69 -11.07 -15.17 4.20
CA ALA A 69 -12.48 -15.19 3.83
C ALA A 69 -13.04 -16.59 3.45
N SER A 70 -12.20 -17.62 3.43
CA SER A 70 -12.53 -18.95 2.93
C SER A 70 -12.59 -19.97 4.07
N SER A 71 -13.60 -20.83 4.07
CA SER A 71 -13.74 -21.94 5.03
C SER A 71 -12.59 -22.94 5.00
N ASP A 72 -11.85 -23.02 3.89
CA ASP A 72 -10.72 -23.96 3.73
C ASP A 72 -9.45 -23.54 4.49
N PHE A 73 -9.43 -22.35 5.09
CA PHE A 73 -8.26 -21.78 5.76
C PHE A 73 -8.64 -21.17 7.12
N PRO A 74 -7.66 -20.89 8.00
CA PRO A 74 -7.90 -20.10 9.20
C PRO A 74 -8.50 -18.73 8.87
N ASN A 75 -9.36 -18.24 9.75
CA ASN A 75 -10.09 -16.97 9.61
C ASN A 75 -9.33 -15.76 10.20
N GLU A 76 -8.05 -15.90 10.53
CA GLU A 76 -7.20 -14.85 11.10
C GLU A 76 -5.90 -14.70 10.31
N VAL A 77 -5.48 -13.46 10.05
CA VAL A 77 -4.31 -13.15 9.20
C VAL A 77 -3.05 -13.84 9.69
N CYS A 78 -2.73 -13.73 10.98
CA CYS A 78 -1.55 -14.38 11.54
C CYS A 78 -1.65 -15.91 11.54
N ALA A 79 -2.86 -16.46 11.68
CA ALA A 79 -3.07 -17.91 11.59
C ALA A 79 -2.85 -18.41 10.16
N VAL A 80 -3.26 -17.65 9.14
CA VAL A 80 -2.97 -17.95 7.72
C VAL A 80 -1.46 -17.86 7.44
N VAL A 81 -0.82 -16.76 7.82
CA VAL A 81 0.62 -16.53 7.52
C VAL A 81 1.54 -17.52 8.24
N SER A 82 1.15 -17.98 9.42
CA SER A 82 1.93 -18.95 10.21
C SER A 82 1.71 -20.41 9.82
N GLN A 83 0.83 -20.71 8.85
CA GLN A 83 0.61 -22.08 8.43
C GLN A 83 1.90 -22.75 7.91
N PRO A 84 2.17 -24.01 8.31
CA PRO A 84 3.41 -24.68 7.96
C PRO A 84 3.54 -24.86 6.44
N ARG A 85 4.72 -24.48 5.93
CA ARG A 85 5.11 -24.63 4.51
C ARG A 85 4.20 -23.90 3.51
N GLN A 86 3.43 -22.91 3.95
CA GLN A 86 2.57 -22.11 3.06
C GLN A 86 3.23 -20.82 2.57
N PHE A 87 4.23 -20.35 3.33
CA PHE A 87 4.99 -19.13 3.11
C PHE A 87 6.49 -19.44 3.33
N ALA A 88 7.36 -18.50 3.00
CA ALA A 88 8.79 -18.58 2.99
C ALA A 88 9.33 -19.09 4.35
N PRO A 89 10.38 -19.93 4.35
CA PRO A 89 11.01 -20.38 5.58
C PRO A 89 11.44 -19.20 6.46
N GLY A 90 10.89 -19.13 7.66
CA GLY A 90 11.13 -18.05 8.61
C GLY A 90 10.29 -16.79 8.39
N VAL A 91 9.17 -16.87 7.65
CA VAL A 91 8.23 -15.74 7.47
C VAL A 91 7.79 -15.10 8.78
N MET A 92 7.78 -15.84 9.91
CA MET A 92 7.45 -15.31 11.24
C MET A 92 8.66 -15.01 12.15
N SER A 93 9.87 -15.44 11.78
CA SER A 93 11.07 -15.30 12.64
C SER A 93 12.19 -14.43 12.06
N LYS A 94 12.34 -14.36 10.73
CA LYS A 94 13.41 -13.58 10.07
C LYS A 94 13.13 -12.07 10.18
N ALA A 95 14.17 -11.26 10.30
CA ALA A 95 14.05 -9.81 10.27
C ALA A 95 13.78 -9.30 8.83
N MET A 96 12.88 -8.31 8.69
CA MET A 96 12.76 -7.50 7.48
C MET A 96 13.87 -6.44 7.51
N ARG A 97 15.02 -6.72 6.89
CA ARG A 97 16.26 -5.95 7.10
C ARG A 97 16.32 -4.66 6.28
N GLU A 98 15.77 -4.66 5.08
CA GLU A 98 15.83 -3.48 4.22
C GLU A 98 14.78 -2.44 4.64
N GLY A 99 15.24 -1.22 4.95
CA GLY A 99 14.40 -0.16 5.50
C GLY A 99 13.25 0.26 4.58
N ALA A 100 13.55 0.62 3.32
CA ALA A 100 12.54 1.09 2.37
C ALA A 100 11.52 -0.01 2.00
N PRO A 101 11.91 -1.23 1.58
CA PRO A 101 10.97 -2.32 1.38
C PRO A 101 10.16 -2.71 2.62
N ARG A 102 10.76 -2.66 3.82
CA ARG A 102 10.02 -2.91 5.07
C ARG A 102 8.95 -1.85 5.27
N ALA A 103 9.27 -0.58 5.09
CA ALA A 103 8.31 0.51 5.23
C ALA A 103 7.15 0.36 4.23
N MET A 104 7.47 0.11 2.96
CA MET A 104 6.48 -0.17 1.92
C MET A 104 5.59 -1.37 2.29
N ALA A 105 6.16 -2.48 2.74
CA ALA A 105 5.38 -3.65 3.14
C ALA A 105 4.43 -3.35 4.31
N MET A 106 4.86 -2.56 5.29
CA MET A 106 4.02 -2.15 6.43
C MET A 106 2.87 -1.23 6.00
N GLU A 107 3.12 -0.31 5.09
CA GLU A 107 2.13 0.61 4.52
C GLU A 107 1.09 -0.13 3.68
N LEU A 108 1.54 -0.95 2.73
CA LEU A 108 0.65 -1.74 1.89
C LEU A 108 -0.12 -2.79 2.70
N ALA A 109 0.48 -3.34 3.75
CA ALA A 109 -0.23 -4.24 4.68
C ALA A 109 -1.39 -3.52 5.37
N ALA A 110 -1.22 -2.28 5.82
CA ALA A 110 -2.33 -1.49 6.37
C ALA A 110 -3.43 -1.26 5.32
N SER A 111 -3.04 -0.92 4.09
CA SER A 111 -3.99 -0.68 2.99
C SER A 111 -4.78 -1.93 2.61
N VAL A 112 -4.13 -3.09 2.52
CA VAL A 112 -4.78 -4.38 2.29
C VAL A 112 -5.73 -4.73 3.45
N LEU A 113 -5.32 -4.52 4.70
CA LEU A 113 -6.21 -4.74 5.85
C LEU A 113 -7.41 -3.80 5.84
N ALA A 114 -7.27 -2.59 5.30
CA ALA A 114 -8.35 -1.62 5.10
C ALA A 114 -9.24 -1.92 3.88
N GLY A 115 -8.91 -2.94 3.07
CA GLY A 115 -9.74 -3.41 1.96
C GLY A 115 -9.11 -3.27 0.58
N GLU A 116 -7.90 -2.72 0.45
CA GLU A 116 -7.21 -2.69 -0.84
C GLU A 116 -6.98 -4.12 -1.37
N ARG A 117 -7.27 -4.34 -2.65
CA ARG A 117 -7.02 -5.62 -3.33
C ARG A 117 -6.36 -5.39 -4.67
N HIS A 118 -5.57 -6.36 -5.12
CA HIS A 118 -5.04 -6.35 -6.47
C HIS A 118 -6.20 -6.60 -7.45
N PRO A 119 -6.43 -5.73 -8.45
CA PRO A 119 -7.67 -5.73 -9.24
C PRO A 119 -7.89 -7.03 -10.03
N GLN A 120 -6.80 -7.71 -10.42
CA GLN A 120 -6.86 -8.95 -11.20
C GLN A 120 -6.66 -10.23 -10.38
N ILE A 121 -6.57 -10.15 -9.04
CA ILE A 121 -6.31 -11.34 -8.20
C ILE A 121 -7.51 -12.29 -8.13
N ALA A 122 -8.70 -11.81 -8.48
CA ALA A 122 -9.95 -12.55 -8.45
C ALA A 122 -10.11 -13.34 -7.13
N ARG A 123 -10.36 -14.66 -7.22
CA ARG A 123 -10.50 -15.54 -6.06
C ARG A 123 -9.25 -16.39 -5.82
N ALA A 124 -8.10 -16.00 -6.36
CA ALA A 124 -6.87 -16.76 -6.18
C ALA A 124 -6.51 -16.87 -4.70
N ARG A 125 -6.19 -18.09 -4.28
CA ARG A 125 -5.75 -18.44 -2.92
C ARG A 125 -4.36 -19.08 -2.94
N PHE A 126 -3.76 -19.18 -4.12
CA PHE A 126 -2.50 -19.87 -4.35
C PHE A 126 -1.64 -19.06 -5.32
N PHE A 127 -0.33 -19.21 -5.17
CA PHE A 127 0.66 -18.66 -6.09
C PHE A 127 1.92 -19.54 -6.04
N HIS A 128 2.79 -19.35 -7.02
CA HIS A 128 4.15 -19.84 -7.01
C HIS A 128 5.04 -18.88 -7.79
N GLN A 129 6.36 -18.99 -7.62
CA GLN A 129 7.32 -18.25 -8.44
C GLN A 129 7.06 -18.53 -9.92
N LYS A 130 6.93 -17.48 -10.74
CA LYS A 130 6.40 -17.57 -12.11
C LYS A 130 7.22 -18.46 -13.06
N ASP A 131 8.50 -18.65 -12.76
CA ASP A 131 9.43 -19.42 -13.58
C ASP A 131 9.38 -20.92 -13.28
N TYR A 132 8.65 -21.33 -12.24
CA TYR A 132 8.40 -22.74 -11.95
C TYR A 132 7.25 -23.31 -12.78
N ARG A 133 7.33 -24.61 -13.07
CA ARG A 133 6.34 -25.38 -13.82
C ARG A 133 5.93 -26.57 -12.99
N PHE A 134 4.63 -26.81 -12.93
CA PHE A 134 4.04 -27.94 -12.20
C PHE A 134 3.15 -28.74 -13.14
N PRO A 135 3.11 -30.08 -13.01
CA PRO A 135 2.31 -30.94 -13.89
C PRO A 135 0.80 -30.97 -13.53
N TYR A 136 0.33 -30.07 -12.67
CA TYR A 136 -1.05 -30.07 -12.22
C TYR A 136 -1.99 -29.44 -13.25
N ARG A 137 -3.09 -30.13 -13.56
CA ARG A 137 -4.08 -29.69 -14.57
C ARG A 137 -5.21 -28.83 -13.99
N ASN A 138 -5.15 -28.52 -12.70
CA ASN A 138 -6.21 -27.83 -11.97
C ASN A 138 -5.88 -26.37 -11.63
N MET A 139 -4.84 -25.80 -12.26
CA MET A 139 -4.36 -24.44 -11.99
C MET A 139 -4.90 -23.47 -13.05
N HIS A 140 -5.78 -22.56 -12.63
CA HIS A 140 -6.28 -21.48 -13.48
C HIS A 140 -5.60 -20.16 -13.08
N TYR A 141 -4.65 -19.71 -13.89
CA TYR A 141 -3.88 -18.49 -13.61
C TYR A 141 -4.70 -17.23 -13.87
N VAL A 142 -4.59 -16.25 -12.97
CA VAL A 142 -5.39 -15.01 -13.02
C VAL A 142 -4.55 -13.75 -13.16
N VAL A 143 -3.33 -13.74 -12.62
CA VAL A 143 -2.35 -12.66 -12.81
C VAL A 143 -0.94 -13.16 -12.49
N THR A 144 0.07 -12.54 -13.10
CA THR A 144 1.47 -12.64 -12.66
C THR A 144 1.93 -11.26 -12.20
N ALA A 145 2.45 -11.13 -10.98
CA ALA A 145 2.90 -9.86 -10.41
C ALA A 145 4.00 -10.09 -9.35
N GLY A 146 4.92 -9.14 -9.21
CA GLY A 146 6.09 -9.23 -8.32
C GLY A 146 6.85 -10.56 -8.39
N GLY A 147 6.94 -11.18 -9.58
CA GLY A 147 7.65 -12.43 -9.82
C GLY A 147 6.87 -13.72 -9.49
N ASN A 148 5.59 -13.61 -9.14
CA ASN A 148 4.73 -14.75 -8.81
C ASN A 148 3.57 -14.88 -9.80
N ALA A 149 3.21 -16.12 -10.13
CA ALA A 149 2.01 -16.47 -10.86
C ALA A 149 0.91 -16.89 -9.88
N PHE A 150 -0.20 -16.14 -9.85
CA PHE A 150 -1.33 -16.35 -8.95
C PHE A 150 -2.42 -17.14 -9.66
N TYR A 151 -3.04 -18.08 -8.93
CA TYR A 151 -4.01 -19.00 -9.54
C TYR A 151 -5.10 -19.46 -8.57
N GLU A 152 -6.22 -19.86 -9.19
CA GLU A 152 -7.31 -20.60 -8.56
C GLU A 152 -7.14 -22.09 -8.83
N LYS A 153 -7.49 -22.92 -7.84
CA LYS A 153 -7.68 -24.35 -8.08
C LYS A 153 -9.10 -24.60 -8.58
N ARG A 154 -9.23 -25.14 -9.78
CA ARG A 154 -10.53 -25.46 -10.42
C ARG A 154 -10.56 -26.92 -10.85
N ARG A 155 -11.75 -27.49 -11.11
CA ARG A 155 -11.82 -28.78 -11.80
C ARG A 155 -11.08 -28.66 -13.14
N PRO A 156 -10.30 -29.68 -13.58
CA PRO A 156 -9.48 -29.56 -14.78
C PRO A 156 -10.24 -29.11 -16.02
N GLU A 157 -11.51 -29.52 -16.15
CA GLU A 157 -12.39 -29.21 -17.27
C GLU A 157 -12.83 -27.73 -17.28
N LEU A 158 -12.65 -27.01 -16.16
CA LEU A 158 -13.01 -25.60 -15.99
C LEU A 158 -11.79 -24.66 -16.05
N VAL A 159 -10.60 -25.18 -16.34
CA VAL A 159 -9.38 -24.39 -16.48
C VAL A 159 -9.28 -23.83 -17.90
N THR A 160 -9.50 -22.53 -18.05
CA THR A 160 -9.36 -21.84 -19.35
C THR A 160 -8.02 -21.10 -19.53
N GLN A 161 -7.24 -20.93 -18.46
CA GLN A 161 -5.94 -20.25 -18.47
C GLN A 161 -4.90 -21.15 -17.75
N PRO A 162 -4.32 -22.14 -18.45
CA PRO A 162 -3.44 -23.15 -17.85
C PRO A 162 -1.96 -22.73 -17.80
N VAL A 163 -1.62 -21.56 -18.34
CA VAL A 163 -0.25 -21.03 -18.35
C VAL A 163 -0.20 -19.69 -17.60
N PRO A 164 0.89 -19.40 -16.86
CA PRO A 164 1.10 -18.10 -16.26
C PRO A 164 0.97 -16.97 -17.28
N LEU A 165 0.33 -15.87 -16.87
CA LEU A 165 0.19 -14.67 -17.67
C LEU A 165 1.51 -13.87 -17.68
N PRO A 166 1.69 -12.92 -18.62
CA PRO A 166 2.79 -11.96 -18.55
C PRO A 166 2.80 -11.19 -17.22
N GLU A 167 3.98 -10.74 -16.80
CA GLU A 167 4.15 -9.90 -15.61
C GLU A 167 3.31 -8.63 -15.74
N THR A 168 2.61 -8.27 -14.66
CA THR A 168 1.78 -7.08 -14.55
C THR A 168 2.26 -6.23 -13.39
N GLU A 169 2.49 -4.94 -13.66
CA GLU A 169 2.89 -3.92 -12.69
C GLU A 169 2.15 -2.61 -13.01
N GLY A 170 1.99 -1.74 -12.03
CA GLY A 170 1.35 -0.42 -12.17
C GLY A 170 -0.18 -0.43 -12.16
N VAL A 171 -0.83 -1.51 -11.72
CA VAL A 171 -2.31 -1.62 -11.73
C VAL A 171 -2.94 -1.42 -10.35
N THR A 172 -2.14 -1.48 -9.29
CA THR A 172 -2.53 -1.20 -7.92
C THR A 172 -2.14 0.23 -7.52
N GLY A 173 -2.93 0.86 -6.64
CA GLY A 173 -2.64 2.22 -6.14
C GLY A 173 -3.34 3.37 -6.89
N GLY A 174 -4.28 3.06 -7.78
CA GLY A 174 -5.07 4.02 -8.56
C GLY A 174 -6.11 4.83 -7.77
N PHE A 175 -5.86 5.17 -6.50
CA PHE A 175 -6.67 6.12 -5.71
C PHE A 175 -5.89 6.75 -4.54
N VAL A 176 -4.67 7.26 -4.78
CA VAL A 176 -4.17 8.40 -4.01
C VAL A 176 -3.50 9.35 -5.00
N GLY A 177 -4.22 10.41 -5.37
CA GLY A 177 -3.63 11.53 -6.06
C GLY A 177 -2.64 12.24 -5.16
N VAL A 178 -1.36 12.02 -5.41
CA VAL A 178 -0.36 13.07 -5.29
C VAL A 178 0.53 12.90 -6.52
N ALA A 179 0.43 13.87 -7.44
CA ALA A 179 1.36 13.97 -8.55
C ALA A 179 2.77 14.08 -7.97
N GLU A 180 3.61 13.11 -8.28
CA GLU A 180 5.05 13.25 -8.11
C GLU A 180 5.48 14.27 -9.18
N GLU A 181 5.65 15.52 -8.74
CA GLU A 181 6.24 16.59 -9.54
C GLU A 181 7.67 16.16 -9.89
N GLU A 182 7.82 15.62 -11.09
CA GLU A 182 9.10 15.26 -11.68
C GLU A 182 9.93 16.54 -11.83
N ALA A 183 10.85 16.76 -10.88
CA ALA A 183 11.73 17.91 -10.88
C ALA A 183 12.56 17.91 -12.18
N PRO A 184 12.53 18.98 -13.00
CA PRO A 184 13.24 18.97 -14.27
C PRO A 184 14.77 18.96 -14.04
N ALA A 185 15.43 18.03 -14.74
CA ALA A 185 16.87 17.92 -14.81
C ALA A 185 17.51 19.28 -15.14
N ARG A 186 18.40 19.74 -14.25
CA ARG A 186 19.16 20.98 -14.41
C ARG A 186 20.11 20.82 -15.60
N ARG A 187 19.76 21.43 -16.75
CA ARG A 187 20.66 21.53 -17.90
C ARG A 187 21.93 22.28 -17.49
N PRO A 188 23.14 21.82 -17.84
CA PRO A 188 24.34 22.61 -17.64
C PRO A 188 24.25 23.88 -18.50
N GLY A 189 24.51 25.02 -17.85
CA GLY A 189 24.38 26.35 -18.43
C GLY A 189 25.26 26.55 -19.65
N PHE A 190 24.68 27.18 -20.66
CA PHE A 190 25.31 27.62 -21.90
C PHE A 190 26.20 28.85 -21.61
N LEU A 191 27.26 28.70 -20.83
CA LEU A 191 28.26 29.76 -20.57
C LEU A 191 29.66 29.17 -20.27
N ALA A 192 30.01 28.06 -20.92
CA ALA A 192 31.38 27.52 -20.96
C ALA A 192 31.86 27.43 -22.42
N ARG A 193 31.82 28.56 -23.12
CA ARG A 193 32.54 28.85 -24.35
C ARG A 193 32.64 30.36 -24.39
N LEU A 194 33.73 30.94 -23.86
CA LEU A 194 34.25 32.26 -24.28
C LEU A 194 35.53 32.74 -23.57
N PHE A 195 36.27 31.92 -22.82
CA PHE A 195 37.64 32.29 -22.43
C PHE A 195 38.60 31.13 -22.71
N GLY A 196 39.30 31.24 -23.83
CA GLY A 196 40.56 30.54 -24.05
C GLY A 196 41.70 31.33 -23.41
N ALA A 197 42.46 30.65 -22.56
CA ALA A 197 43.88 30.84 -22.26
C ALA A 197 44.34 29.58 -21.51
#